data_AF-A0A7W8QHA6-F1
#
_entry.id   AF-A0A7W8QHA6-F1
#
_cell.length_a   1.000
_cell.length_b   1.000
_cell.length_c   1.000
_cell.angle_alpha   90.00
_cell.angle_beta   90.00
_cell.angle_gamma   90.00
#
_symmetry.space_group_name_H-M   'P 1'
#
loop_
_entity.id
_entity.type
_entity.pdbx_description
1 polymer ?
#
loop_
_entity_poly.entity_id
_entity_poly.type
_entity_poly.pdbx_seq_one_letter_code
_entity_poly.pdbx_strand_id
1 'polypeptide(L)'
;MLDHGPAVEPGIGDPYPGSLVLVEGALPEPWRRLPAPVPGAAPASSADPALLERTLRERLPGAAGATEAEIAAAEARLGVALPEELKALYRAVRARREDWGGGLEAAEHVFEAVGCELFPLDGLYIADAPSRPRPWRFAAREAVVTPPDAAVQGLVGSPGWIVFGDSGGGDRIAVDLTPGPRGHAGQVIMLHHEDGIGADLLAESLTALVLARPEDTRRAHRAGPPIKAQVNTRALPSVEAAAHPELEVLGIGVWDGEPLGLAPVAGLPRLRTLTAHPGTLADPLEVAALADEILALWDRPPITRTSLDGTPGRAG
;
A
#
# COMPACT_ATOMS: atom_id res chain seq x y z
N MET A 1 -22.97 -22.39 -4.99
CA MET A 1 -21.70 -21.68 -4.78
C MET A 1 -20.63 -22.61 -5.32
N LEU A 2 -19.95 -22.23 -6.40
CA LEU A 2 -18.86 -23.05 -6.95
C LEU A 2 -17.71 -23.00 -5.92
N ASP A 3 -17.34 -24.15 -5.39
CA ASP A 3 -16.15 -24.27 -4.55
C ASP A 3 -14.94 -24.17 -5.47
N HIS A 4 -14.23 -23.06 -5.37
CA HIS A 4 -13.09 -22.75 -6.20
C HIS A 4 -11.83 -23.21 -5.48
N GLY A 5 -10.97 -23.97 -6.16
CA GLY A 5 -9.68 -24.40 -5.60
C GLY A 5 -8.79 -23.20 -5.22
N PRO A 6 -7.74 -23.40 -4.40
CA PRO A 6 -6.90 -22.32 -3.84
C PRO A 6 -6.22 -21.43 -4.88
N ALA A 7 -6.15 -21.88 -6.14
CA ALA A 7 -5.61 -21.15 -7.28
C ALA A 7 -6.59 -20.12 -7.88
N VAL A 8 -7.86 -20.07 -7.45
CA VAL A 8 -8.89 -19.25 -8.08
C VAL A 8 -9.39 -18.18 -7.10
N GLU A 9 -9.15 -16.92 -7.44
CA GLU A 9 -9.74 -15.79 -6.72
C GLU A 9 -11.17 -15.54 -7.19
N PRO A 10 -12.11 -15.21 -6.29
CA PRO A 10 -13.48 -14.90 -6.66
C PRO A 10 -13.58 -13.59 -7.46
N GLY A 11 -14.56 -13.52 -8.37
CA GLY A 11 -14.94 -12.27 -9.03
C GLY A 11 -15.48 -11.25 -8.03
N ILE A 12 -15.24 -9.96 -8.29
CA ILE A 12 -15.94 -8.88 -7.57
C ILE A 12 -17.29 -8.65 -8.24
N GLY A 13 -18.38 -8.94 -7.53
CA GLY A 13 -19.74 -8.57 -7.96
C GLY A 13 -20.37 -9.50 -9.00
N ASP A 14 -19.72 -10.61 -9.36
CA ASP A 14 -20.24 -11.62 -10.28
C ASP A 14 -19.88 -13.05 -9.80
N PRO A 15 -20.62 -14.08 -10.24
CA PRO A 15 -20.40 -15.46 -9.81
C PRO A 15 -19.25 -16.17 -10.57
N TYR A 16 -18.52 -15.45 -11.43
CA TYR A 16 -17.43 -16.01 -12.22
C TYR A 16 -16.09 -15.87 -11.49
N PRO A 17 -15.13 -16.78 -11.75
CA PRO A 17 -13.79 -16.66 -11.20
C PRO A 17 -13.12 -15.37 -11.68
N GLY A 18 -12.54 -14.62 -10.74
CA GLY A 18 -11.92 -13.32 -10.98
C GLY A 18 -10.49 -13.43 -11.52
N SER A 19 -9.68 -14.35 -10.98
CA SER A 19 -8.31 -14.61 -11.43
C SER A 19 -7.92 -16.06 -11.18
N LEU A 20 -7.15 -16.65 -12.10
CA LEU A 20 -6.52 -17.95 -11.92
C LEU A 20 -5.01 -17.72 -11.70
N VAL A 21 -4.53 -18.05 -10.50
CA VAL A 21 -3.13 -17.95 -10.10
C VAL A 21 -2.47 -19.31 -10.33
N LEU A 22 -1.65 -19.41 -11.38
CA LEU A 22 -1.03 -20.67 -11.80
C LEU A 22 0.10 -21.15 -10.88
N VAL A 23 0.62 -20.26 -10.04
CA VAL A 23 1.68 -20.55 -9.06
C VAL A 23 1.14 -20.20 -7.67
N GLU A 24 0.88 -21.22 -6.87
CA GLU A 24 0.38 -21.04 -5.50
C GLU A 24 1.31 -20.14 -4.68
N GLY A 25 0.72 -19.19 -3.95
CA GLY A 25 1.48 -18.23 -3.13
C GLY A 25 2.25 -17.16 -3.92
N ALA A 26 2.11 -17.10 -5.25
CA ALA A 26 2.57 -15.93 -5.98
C ALA A 26 1.90 -14.68 -5.39
N LEU A 27 2.65 -13.57 -5.32
CA LEU A 27 2.17 -12.23 -4.94
C LEU A 27 2.48 -11.24 -6.08
N PRO A 28 1.62 -10.25 -6.39
CA PRO A 28 1.93 -9.24 -7.39
C PRO A 28 3.17 -8.46 -6.99
N GLU A 29 3.91 -7.92 -7.96
CA GLU A 29 5.20 -7.32 -7.66
C GLU A 29 5.18 -6.27 -6.53
N PRO A 30 4.22 -5.32 -6.47
CA PRO A 30 4.16 -4.37 -5.37
C PRO A 30 3.97 -4.99 -3.99
N TRP A 31 3.26 -6.13 -3.91
CA TRP A 31 3.00 -6.88 -2.66
C TRP A 31 4.20 -7.76 -2.26
N ARG A 32 5.22 -7.87 -3.11
CA ARG A 32 6.50 -8.54 -2.79
C ARG A 32 7.59 -7.57 -2.37
N ARG A 33 7.41 -6.26 -2.60
CA ARG A 33 8.45 -5.28 -2.29
C ARG A 33 8.62 -5.10 -0.79
N LEU A 34 9.84 -5.30 -0.34
CA LEU A 34 10.28 -4.99 1.01
C LEU A 34 10.84 -3.56 1.06
N PRO A 35 10.82 -2.90 2.23
CA PRO A 35 11.46 -1.61 2.40
C PRO A 35 12.94 -1.68 2.06
N ALA A 36 13.43 -0.69 1.32
CA ALA A 36 14.85 -0.49 1.12
C ALA A 36 15.47 -0.01 2.45
N PRO A 37 16.64 -0.52 2.86
CA PRO A 37 17.31 -0.01 4.04
C PRO A 37 17.75 1.44 3.81
N VAL A 38 17.52 2.30 4.81
CA VAL A 38 18.02 3.68 4.84
C VAL A 38 19.06 3.77 5.96
N PRO A 39 20.36 3.58 5.66
CA PRO A 39 21.41 3.61 6.68
C PRO A 39 21.43 4.96 7.40
N GLY A 40 21.44 4.92 8.73
CA GLY A 40 21.43 6.14 9.54
C GLY A 40 20.07 6.80 9.71
N ALA A 41 18.97 6.15 9.30
CA ALA A 41 17.64 6.57 9.70
C ALA A 41 17.57 6.69 11.23
N ALA A 42 17.24 7.88 11.71
CA ALA A 42 17.18 8.21 13.12
C ALA A 42 15.85 8.94 13.41
N PRO A 43 15.41 8.95 14.67
CA PRO A 43 14.29 9.79 15.09
C PRO A 43 14.52 11.26 14.75
N ALA A 44 13.43 11.99 14.52
CA ALA A 44 13.48 13.42 14.31
C ALA A 44 14.00 14.15 15.56
N SER A 45 14.54 15.36 15.41
CA SER A 45 14.97 16.17 16.56
C SER A 45 13.81 16.57 17.48
N SER A 46 12.57 16.50 16.99
CA SER A 46 11.37 16.72 17.79
C SER A 46 10.95 15.51 18.63
N ALA A 47 11.53 14.33 18.38
CA ALA A 47 11.18 13.12 19.12
C ALA A 47 11.65 13.25 20.58
N ASP A 48 10.68 13.34 21.50
CA ASP A 48 10.94 13.54 22.93
C ASP A 48 9.91 12.74 23.75
N PRO A 49 10.21 11.47 24.08
CA PRO A 49 9.31 10.61 24.84
C PRO A 49 8.90 11.21 26.20
N ALA A 50 9.78 11.96 26.85
CA ALA A 50 9.52 12.52 28.18
C ALA A 50 8.57 13.73 28.10
N LEU A 51 8.72 14.57 27.07
CA LEU A 51 7.78 15.66 26.78
C LEU A 51 6.41 15.09 26.39
N LEU A 52 6.38 14.09 25.51
CA LEU A 52 5.16 13.41 25.06
C LEU A 52 4.35 12.88 26.25
N GLU A 53 4.99 12.08 27.12
CA GLU A 53 4.32 11.49 28.28
C GLU A 53 3.78 12.56 29.23
N ARG A 54 4.56 13.61 29.51
CA ARG A 54 4.13 14.72 30.35
C ARG A 54 2.93 15.45 29.76
N THR A 55 2.98 15.79 28.47
CA THR A 55 1.88 16.49 27.78
C THR A 55 0.60 15.65 27.76
N LEU A 56 0.69 14.35 27.51
CA LEU A 56 -0.49 13.47 27.53
C LEU A 56 -1.09 13.33 28.94
N ARG A 57 -0.26 13.20 29.99
CA ARG A 57 -0.74 13.17 31.38
C ARG A 57 -1.43 14.47 31.79
N GLU A 58 -0.98 15.61 31.26
CA GLU A 58 -1.62 16.91 31.48
C GLU A 58 -2.97 17.03 30.75
N ARG A 59 -3.07 16.54 29.50
CA ARG A 59 -4.31 16.57 28.70
C ARG A 59 -5.35 15.54 29.13
N LEU A 60 -4.89 14.41 29.67
CA LEU A 60 -5.71 13.26 30.06
C LEU A 60 -5.57 12.96 31.57
N PRO A 61 -5.98 13.88 32.45
CA PRO A 61 -5.84 13.68 33.88
C PRO A 61 -6.65 12.45 34.34
N GLY A 62 -5.98 11.50 34.97
CA GLY A 62 -6.60 10.28 35.49
C GLY A 62 -6.71 9.12 34.50
N ALA A 63 -6.23 9.27 33.27
CA ALA A 63 -6.11 8.14 32.34
C ALA A 63 -5.16 7.06 32.90
N ALA A 64 -5.55 5.80 32.71
CA ALA A 64 -4.72 4.66 33.11
C ALA A 64 -3.64 4.41 32.05
N GLY A 65 -2.38 4.40 32.48
CA GLY A 65 -1.25 3.96 31.67
C GLY A 65 -1.12 2.44 31.58
N ALA A 66 -0.45 1.97 30.54
CA ALA A 66 -0.05 0.57 30.39
C ALA A 66 1.15 0.28 31.28
N THR A 67 1.21 -0.95 31.78
CA THR A 67 2.37 -1.45 32.52
C THR A 67 3.48 -1.88 31.56
N GLU A 68 4.74 -1.90 32.02
CA GLU A 68 5.87 -2.43 31.22
C GLU A 68 5.65 -3.89 30.78
N ALA A 69 4.93 -4.68 31.58
CA ALA A 69 4.58 -6.06 31.23
C ALA A 69 3.59 -6.13 30.06
N GLU A 70 2.60 -5.22 30.01
CA GLU A 70 1.66 -5.13 28.89
C GLU A 70 2.37 -4.66 27.61
N ILE A 71 3.29 -3.70 27.73
CA ILE A 71 4.12 -3.23 26.60
C ILE A 71 5.00 -4.37 26.08
N ALA A 72 5.70 -5.08 26.95
CA ALA A 72 6.56 -6.21 26.57
C ALA A 72 5.75 -7.36 25.92
N ALA A 73 4.51 -7.59 26.37
CA ALA A 73 3.62 -8.57 25.75
C ALA A 73 3.21 -8.16 24.34
N ALA A 74 2.96 -6.87 24.09
CA ALA A 74 2.68 -6.34 22.76
C ALA A 74 3.90 -6.46 21.84
N GLU A 75 5.10 -6.12 22.30
CA GLU A 75 6.35 -6.29 21.55
C GLU A 75 6.58 -7.76 21.16
N ALA A 76 6.40 -8.68 22.10
CA ALA A 76 6.53 -10.12 21.85
C ALA A 76 5.51 -10.63 20.82
N ARG A 77 4.27 -10.11 20.85
CA ARG A 77 3.22 -10.47 19.89
C ARG A 77 3.49 -9.92 18.49
N LEU A 78 3.97 -8.68 18.40
CA LEU A 78 4.28 -8.03 17.12
C LEU A 78 5.60 -8.52 16.51
N GLY A 79 6.50 -9.08 17.33
CA GLY A 79 7.83 -9.49 16.89
C GLY A 79 8.79 -8.32 16.65
N VAL A 80 8.42 -7.11 17.09
CA VAL A 80 9.22 -5.87 16.97
C VAL A 80 9.17 -5.10 18.28
N ALA A 81 10.27 -4.41 18.61
CA ALA A 81 10.29 -3.48 19.74
C ALA A 81 9.47 -2.23 19.40
N LEU A 82 8.68 -1.74 20.36
CA LEU A 82 7.98 -0.49 20.20
C LEU A 82 8.99 0.68 20.32
N PRO A 83 8.87 1.73 19.49
CA PRO A 83 9.65 2.95 19.66
C PRO A 83 9.41 3.58 21.04
N GLU A 84 10.42 4.24 21.60
CA GLU A 84 10.31 4.83 22.95
C GLU A 84 9.18 5.87 23.07
N GLU A 85 8.90 6.63 22.01
CA GLU A 85 7.74 7.54 21.99
C GLU A 85 6.40 6.78 22.05
N LEU A 86 6.29 5.64 21.37
CA LEU A 86 5.07 4.84 21.41
C LEU A 86 4.87 4.19 22.78
N LYS A 87 5.97 3.75 23.44
CA LYS A 87 5.93 3.31 24.84
C LYS A 87 5.51 4.43 25.78
N ALA A 88 6.07 5.63 25.62
CA ALA A 88 5.72 6.81 26.41
C ALA A 88 4.24 7.19 26.27
N LEU A 89 3.70 7.13 25.05
CA LEU A 89 2.26 7.30 24.80
C LEU A 89 1.44 6.27 25.59
N TYR A 90 1.77 4.98 25.50
CA TYR A 90 1.02 3.94 26.21
C TYR A 90 1.20 3.98 27.72
N ARG A 91 2.34 4.45 28.24
CA ARG A 91 2.54 4.73 29.67
C ARG A 91 1.62 5.85 30.18
N ALA A 92 1.22 6.78 29.31
CA ALA A 92 0.27 7.83 29.66
C ALA A 92 -1.19 7.37 29.52
N VAL A 93 -1.51 6.61 28.47
CA VAL A 93 -2.89 6.15 28.18
C VAL A 93 -2.89 4.79 27.48
N ARG A 94 -3.49 3.76 28.11
CA ARG A 94 -3.55 2.39 27.58
C ARG A 94 -4.72 2.11 26.62
N ALA A 95 -5.61 3.09 26.47
CA ALA A 95 -6.73 3.10 25.55
C ALA A 95 -7.67 1.88 25.54
N ARG A 96 -7.90 1.25 26.70
CA ARG A 96 -8.82 0.10 26.84
C ARG A 96 -10.23 0.56 27.14
N ARG A 97 -11.23 0.17 26.36
CA ARG A 97 -12.64 0.61 26.48
C ARG A 97 -13.19 0.58 27.92
N GLU A 98 -12.75 -0.38 28.73
CA GLU A 98 -13.14 -0.52 30.14
C GLU A 98 -12.74 0.67 31.03
N ASP A 99 -11.69 1.41 30.65
CA ASP A 99 -11.18 2.56 31.41
C ASP A 99 -12.03 3.83 31.25
N TRP A 100 -12.94 3.85 30.27
CA TRP A 100 -13.60 5.05 29.78
C TRP A 100 -15.06 5.13 30.22
N GLY A 101 -15.48 4.23 31.12
CA GLY A 101 -16.86 4.17 31.62
C GLY A 101 -17.92 3.88 30.54
N GLY A 102 -17.51 3.46 29.33
CA GLY A 102 -18.38 3.11 28.22
C GLY A 102 -18.97 4.28 27.41
N GLY A 103 -18.55 5.53 27.65
CA GLY A 103 -19.08 6.72 26.95
C GLY A 103 -18.28 7.11 25.70
N LEU A 104 -18.99 7.58 24.66
CA LEU A 104 -18.40 8.13 23.43
C LEU A 104 -17.55 9.39 23.70
N GLU A 105 -17.95 10.21 24.68
CA GLU A 105 -17.27 11.46 25.05
C GLU A 105 -15.84 11.24 25.54
N ALA A 106 -15.61 10.12 26.23
CA ALA A 106 -14.28 9.79 26.72
C ALA A 106 -13.35 9.46 25.55
N ALA A 107 -13.82 8.67 24.55
CA ALA A 107 -13.09 8.34 23.33
C ALA A 107 -12.69 9.59 22.54
N GLU A 108 -13.62 10.54 22.41
CA GLU A 108 -13.39 11.85 21.78
C GLU A 108 -12.31 12.65 22.50
N HIS A 109 -12.28 12.64 23.85
CA HIS A 109 -11.26 13.37 24.61
C HIS A 109 -9.83 12.84 24.39
N VAL A 110 -9.66 11.52 24.21
CA VAL A 110 -8.34 10.97 23.83
C VAL A 110 -8.02 11.22 22.38
N PHE A 111 -9.00 11.16 21.48
CA PHE A 111 -8.80 11.58 20.10
C PHE A 111 -8.25 13.01 20.04
N GLU A 112 -8.86 13.95 20.74
CA GLU A 112 -8.40 15.34 20.83
C GLU A 112 -7.01 15.48 21.49
N ALA A 113 -6.69 14.63 22.47
CA ALA A 113 -5.41 14.68 23.15
C ALA A 113 -4.25 14.13 22.31
N VAL A 114 -4.49 13.04 21.58
CA VAL A 114 -3.48 12.26 20.84
C VAL A 114 -3.42 12.66 19.35
N GLY A 115 -4.55 13.05 18.77
CA GLY A 115 -4.72 13.34 17.34
C GLY A 115 -5.20 12.15 16.50
N CYS A 116 -5.62 11.03 17.12
CA CYS A 116 -6.19 9.86 16.44
C CYS A 116 -7.00 8.97 17.40
N GLU A 117 -7.83 8.07 16.86
CA GLU A 117 -8.50 7.03 17.64
C GLU A 117 -7.48 5.95 18.02
N LEU A 118 -7.04 5.97 19.27
CA LEU A 118 -5.96 5.11 19.76
C LEU A 118 -6.44 3.67 19.98
N PHE A 119 -5.72 2.70 19.44
CA PHE A 119 -5.97 1.29 19.71
C PHE A 119 -5.37 0.87 21.06
N PRO A 120 -6.00 -0.08 21.77
CA PRO A 120 -5.34 -0.76 22.88
C PRO A 120 -4.12 -1.56 22.40
N LEU A 121 -3.19 -1.86 23.31
CA LEU A 121 -1.93 -2.57 23.00
C LEU A 121 -2.12 -3.94 22.31
N ASP A 122 -3.23 -4.63 22.54
CA ASP A 122 -3.59 -5.89 21.89
C ASP A 122 -4.20 -5.70 20.48
N GLY A 123 -4.66 -4.49 20.16
CA GLY A 123 -5.13 -4.08 18.84
C GLY A 123 -4.03 -3.61 17.88
N LEU A 124 -2.81 -3.36 18.37
CA LEU A 124 -1.66 -3.01 17.51
C LEU A 124 -1.40 -4.13 16.49
N TYR A 125 -1.04 -3.76 15.26
CA TYR A 125 -0.60 -4.72 14.24
C TYR A 125 0.42 -4.11 13.28
N ILE A 126 1.11 -4.96 12.52
CA ILE A 126 2.05 -4.54 11.49
C ILE A 126 1.30 -4.37 10.16
N ALA A 127 1.39 -3.18 9.58
CA ALA A 127 0.84 -2.90 8.25
C ALA A 127 1.78 -3.40 7.14
N ASP A 128 1.88 -4.72 6.99
CA ASP A 128 2.61 -5.37 5.92
C ASP A 128 1.72 -5.66 4.70
N ALA A 129 2.30 -6.25 3.65
CA ALA A 129 1.55 -6.57 2.44
C ALA A 129 0.37 -7.56 2.70
N PRO A 130 0.53 -8.62 3.50
CA PRO A 130 -0.58 -9.48 3.92
C PRO A 130 -1.73 -8.75 4.63
N SER A 131 -1.44 -7.73 5.45
CA SER A 131 -2.48 -6.97 6.15
C SER A 131 -3.27 -6.03 5.23
N ARG A 132 -2.85 -5.84 3.98
CA ARG A 132 -3.49 -4.98 2.97
C ARG A 132 -3.80 -5.79 1.70
N PRO A 133 -4.68 -6.81 1.79
CA PRO A 133 -4.97 -7.69 0.68
C PRO A 133 -5.68 -6.93 -0.43
N ARG A 134 -5.33 -7.24 -1.68
CA ARG A 134 -6.02 -6.74 -2.86
C ARG A 134 -6.06 -7.85 -3.90
N PRO A 135 -7.18 -8.07 -4.61
CA PRO A 135 -7.25 -9.14 -5.59
C PRO A 135 -6.17 -8.99 -6.66
N TRP A 136 -5.59 -10.12 -7.06
CA TRP A 136 -4.45 -10.23 -7.95
C TRP A 136 -4.57 -9.33 -9.18
N ARG A 137 -5.72 -9.39 -9.87
CA ARG A 137 -5.98 -8.61 -11.09
C ARG A 137 -5.88 -7.10 -10.91
N PHE A 138 -6.12 -6.58 -9.71
CA PHE A 138 -5.99 -5.15 -9.41
C PHE A 138 -4.59 -4.82 -8.92
N ALA A 139 -4.06 -5.65 -8.01
CA ALA A 139 -2.71 -5.48 -7.45
C ALA A 139 -1.59 -5.58 -8.51
N ALA A 140 -1.75 -6.45 -9.52
CA ALA A 140 -0.80 -6.57 -10.64
C ALA A 140 -0.78 -5.33 -11.54
N ARG A 141 -1.82 -4.50 -11.52
CA ARG A 141 -1.92 -3.24 -12.29
C ARG A 141 -1.35 -2.05 -11.54
N GLU A 142 -0.66 -2.30 -10.44
CA GLU A 142 -0.03 -1.25 -9.67
C GLU A 142 1.48 -1.26 -9.78
N ALA A 143 2.04 -0.08 -9.56
CA ALA A 143 3.46 0.17 -9.49
C ALA A 143 3.70 1.13 -8.33
N VAL A 144 4.83 0.97 -7.66
CA VAL A 144 5.19 1.79 -6.51
C VAL A 144 6.54 2.43 -6.78
N VAL A 145 6.76 3.64 -6.30
CA VAL A 145 8.04 4.34 -6.42
C VAL A 145 8.35 5.01 -5.11
N THR A 146 9.61 4.94 -4.71
CA THR A 146 10.17 5.74 -3.63
C THR A 146 11.07 6.80 -4.25
N PRO A 147 10.60 8.06 -4.37
CA PRO A 147 11.45 9.15 -4.81
C PRO A 147 12.67 9.36 -3.90
N PRO A 148 13.80 9.90 -4.41
CA PRO A 148 14.97 10.20 -3.60
C PRO A 148 14.71 11.24 -2.49
N ASP A 149 13.67 12.07 -2.64
CA ASP A 149 13.26 13.07 -1.66
C ASP A 149 12.11 12.60 -0.74
N ALA A 150 11.70 11.34 -0.84
CA ALA A 150 10.55 10.83 -0.10
C ALA A 150 10.82 10.66 1.40
N ALA A 151 9.89 11.15 2.22
CA ALA A 151 9.87 10.88 3.66
C ALA A 151 9.36 9.46 3.95
N VAL A 152 8.43 8.95 3.16
CA VAL A 152 7.85 7.60 3.30
C VAL A 152 8.19 6.78 2.05
N GLN A 153 8.51 5.51 2.21
CA GLN A 153 8.72 4.63 1.05
C GLN A 153 7.39 4.32 0.35
N GLY A 154 7.39 4.35 -0.98
CA GLY A 154 6.27 3.88 -1.79
C GLY A 154 6.19 2.36 -1.72
N LEU A 155 5.44 1.85 -0.73
CA LEU A 155 5.25 0.42 -0.48
C LEU A 155 3.77 0.13 -0.29
N VAL A 156 3.36 -1.12 -0.55
CA VAL A 156 2.04 -1.60 -0.14
C VAL A 156 1.99 -1.67 1.39
N GLY A 157 3.01 -2.25 2.01
CA GLY A 157 3.15 -2.33 3.45
C GLY A 157 4.61 -2.53 3.82
N SER A 158 4.92 -2.41 5.11
CA SER A 158 6.26 -2.63 5.62
C SER A 158 6.23 -3.38 6.94
N PRO A 159 7.19 -4.29 7.21
CA PRO A 159 7.37 -4.88 8.53
C PRO A 159 7.69 -3.85 9.62
N GLY A 160 8.08 -2.63 9.24
CA GLY A 160 8.35 -1.52 10.15
C GLY A 160 7.18 -0.57 10.40
N TRP A 161 6.00 -0.81 9.80
CA TRP A 161 4.83 0.06 10.00
C TRP A 161 3.94 -0.49 11.10
N ILE A 162 3.98 0.11 12.28
CA ILE A 162 3.20 -0.32 13.45
C ILE A 162 1.94 0.54 13.51
N VAL A 163 0.78 -0.03 13.17
CA VAL A 163 -0.51 0.65 13.28
C VAL A 163 -0.91 0.72 14.74
N PHE A 164 -1.15 1.94 15.21
CA PHE A 164 -1.53 2.21 16.59
C PHE A 164 -2.86 2.93 16.75
N GLY A 165 -3.47 3.38 15.67
CA GLY A 165 -4.79 4.00 15.72
C GLY A 165 -5.42 4.16 14.34
N ASP A 166 -6.52 4.89 14.30
CA ASP A 166 -7.18 5.29 13.06
C ASP A 166 -7.66 6.75 13.09
N SER A 167 -8.06 7.26 11.93
CA SER A 167 -8.50 8.65 11.76
C SER A 167 -9.96 8.90 12.19
N GLY A 168 -10.69 7.88 12.65
CA GLY A 168 -12.16 7.88 12.79
C GLY A 168 -12.92 7.76 11.46
N GLY A 169 -12.23 7.87 10.32
CA GLY A 169 -12.77 7.74 8.96
C GLY A 169 -12.38 6.44 8.23
N GLY A 170 -11.74 5.51 8.93
CA GLY A 170 -11.27 4.23 8.37
C GLY A 170 -9.79 4.20 7.97
N ASP A 171 -9.13 5.36 7.86
CA ASP A 171 -7.69 5.43 7.58
C ASP A 171 -6.88 5.02 8.80
N ARG A 172 -5.76 4.33 8.59
CA ARG A 172 -4.94 3.81 9.69
C ARG A 172 -3.78 4.74 9.97
N ILE A 173 -3.47 4.92 11.25
CA ILE A 173 -2.35 5.74 11.71
C ILE A 173 -1.26 4.79 12.22
N ALA A 174 -0.06 4.94 11.68
CA ALA A 174 1.06 4.06 11.99
C ALA A 174 2.33 4.83 12.33
N VAL A 175 3.18 4.22 13.15
CA VAL A 175 4.57 4.64 13.31
C VAL A 175 5.42 3.91 12.27
N ASP A 176 6.26 4.66 11.55
CA ASP A 176 7.12 4.15 10.48
C ASP A 176 8.57 3.99 10.95
N LEU A 177 8.99 2.73 11.09
CA LEU A 177 10.37 2.33 11.41
C LEU A 177 11.24 2.07 10.17
N THR A 178 10.68 2.25 8.98
CA THR A 178 11.32 1.98 7.69
C THR A 178 11.12 3.19 6.75
N PRO A 179 11.57 4.38 7.17
CA PRO A 179 11.29 5.61 6.46
C PRO A 179 11.90 5.63 5.05
N GLY A 180 11.45 6.59 4.25
CA GLY A 180 12.11 6.94 2.99
C GLY A 180 13.44 7.66 3.20
N PRO A 181 14.21 7.93 2.13
CA PRO A 181 15.55 8.51 2.21
C PRO A 181 15.63 9.88 2.92
N ARG A 182 14.52 10.60 3.03
CA ARG A 182 14.41 11.89 3.71
C ARG A 182 13.53 11.85 4.97
N GLY A 183 13.08 10.66 5.38
CA GLY A 183 12.22 10.50 6.55
C GLY A 183 12.98 10.23 7.83
N HIS A 184 12.22 10.08 8.91
CA HIS A 184 12.71 9.81 10.25
C HIS A 184 12.17 8.49 10.78
N ALA A 185 13.02 7.72 11.46
CA ALA A 185 12.59 6.49 12.10
C ALA A 185 11.70 6.85 13.30
N GLY A 186 10.44 6.39 13.32
CA GLY A 186 9.46 6.78 14.33
C GLY A 186 8.50 7.89 13.90
N GLN A 187 8.60 8.38 12.65
CA GLN A 187 7.63 9.32 12.10
C GLN A 187 6.22 8.71 12.05
N VAL A 188 5.20 9.56 12.08
CA VAL A 188 3.79 9.13 12.01
C VAL A 188 3.27 9.27 10.60
N ILE A 189 2.66 8.21 10.09
CA ILE A 189 2.11 8.12 8.74
C ILE A 189 0.63 7.72 8.77
N MET A 190 -0.09 8.09 7.71
CA MET A 190 -1.47 7.70 7.47
C MET A 190 -1.58 6.77 6.26
N LEU A 191 -2.17 5.61 6.48
CA LEU A 191 -2.50 4.63 5.46
C LEU A 191 -3.97 4.83 5.08
N HIS A 192 -4.20 5.37 3.88
CA HIS A 192 -5.54 5.52 3.33
C HIS A 192 -6.24 4.17 3.21
N HIS A 193 -7.51 4.11 3.56
CA HIS A 193 -8.30 2.88 3.43
C HIS A 193 -8.69 2.56 1.98
N GLU A 194 -8.75 3.57 1.11
CA GLU A 194 -9.07 3.42 -0.32
C GLU A 194 -7.82 3.19 -1.18
N ASP A 195 -6.66 3.73 -0.78
CA ASP A 195 -5.41 3.55 -1.50
C ASP A 195 -4.65 2.36 -0.93
N GLY A 196 -4.43 1.31 -1.72
CA GLY A 196 -3.66 0.13 -1.30
C GLY A 196 -2.14 0.33 -1.27
N ILE A 197 -1.65 1.54 -1.54
CA ILE A 197 -0.23 1.85 -1.80
C ILE A 197 0.17 3.15 -1.13
N GLY A 198 1.34 3.13 -0.52
CA GLY A 198 1.94 4.29 0.12
C GLY A 198 1.28 4.65 1.44
N ALA A 199 1.75 5.76 1.98
CA ALA A 199 1.22 6.42 3.15
C ALA A 199 1.57 7.91 3.06
N ASP A 200 0.75 8.76 3.67
CA ASP A 200 1.04 10.19 3.81
C ASP A 200 1.73 10.46 5.15
N LEU A 201 2.78 11.29 5.15
CA LEU A 201 3.43 11.74 6.38
C LEU A 201 2.49 12.69 7.14
N LEU A 202 2.18 12.35 8.40
CA LEU A 202 1.39 13.21 9.28
C LEU A 202 2.29 14.07 10.17
N ALA A 203 3.32 13.46 10.75
CA ALA A 203 4.26 14.15 11.64
C ALA A 203 5.63 13.47 11.60
N GLU A 204 6.68 14.24 11.83
CA GLU A 204 8.06 13.74 11.92
C GLU A 204 8.35 12.93 13.20
N SER A 205 7.47 13.02 14.20
CA SER A 205 7.52 12.26 15.47
C SER A 205 6.14 12.23 16.14
N LEU A 206 5.95 11.33 17.12
CA LEU A 206 4.72 11.30 17.93
C LEU A 206 4.61 12.55 18.83
N THR A 207 5.73 13.04 19.37
CA THR A 207 5.75 14.32 20.09
C THR A 207 5.26 15.45 19.19
N ALA A 208 5.74 15.55 17.95
CA ALA A 208 5.29 16.58 17.02
C ALA A 208 3.78 16.46 16.71
N LEU A 209 3.26 15.24 16.53
CA LEU A 209 1.83 15.00 16.31
C LEU A 209 0.97 15.54 17.49
N VAL A 210 1.32 15.17 18.73
CA VAL A 210 0.55 15.58 19.91
C VAL A 210 0.66 17.08 20.16
N LEU A 211 1.81 17.70 19.87
CA LEU A 211 1.99 19.14 20.08
C LEU A 211 1.36 20.00 18.97
N ALA A 212 1.18 19.46 17.77
CA ALA A 212 0.56 20.17 16.66
C ALA A 212 -0.92 20.48 16.96
N ARG A 213 -1.38 21.67 16.52
CA ARG A 213 -2.80 21.97 16.36
C ARG A 213 -3.22 21.56 14.94
N PRO A 214 -4.46 21.07 14.75
CA PRO A 214 -4.86 20.43 13.51
C PRO A 214 -4.96 21.46 12.37
N GLU A 215 -3.92 21.62 11.55
CA GLU A 215 -4.02 22.26 10.22
C GLU A 215 -3.08 21.63 9.17
N ASP A 216 -3.70 21.25 8.05
CA ASP A 216 -3.18 21.06 6.68
C ASP A 216 -1.99 20.10 6.45
N THR A 217 -2.25 18.80 6.44
CA THR A 217 -1.43 17.84 5.68
C THR A 217 -1.72 17.99 4.17
N ARG A 218 -0.88 18.76 3.48
CA ARG A 218 -0.92 18.86 2.01
C ARG A 218 -0.20 17.68 1.37
N ARG A 219 -0.91 16.92 0.51
CA ARG A 219 -0.32 15.98 -0.44
C ARG A 219 0.65 16.72 -1.36
N ALA A 220 1.95 16.44 -1.26
CA ALA A 220 2.91 16.80 -2.29
C ALA A 220 2.97 15.66 -3.32
N HIS A 221 2.15 15.73 -4.37
CA HIS A 221 2.36 14.91 -5.57
C HIS A 221 3.35 15.62 -6.49
N ARG A 222 4.49 15.00 -6.79
CA ARG A 222 5.48 15.52 -7.74
C ARG A 222 5.36 14.87 -9.11
N ALA A 223 5.58 15.69 -10.13
CA ALA A 223 5.49 15.36 -11.54
C ALA A 223 6.71 14.57 -12.03
N GLY A 224 6.49 13.29 -12.35
CA GLY A 224 7.34 12.47 -13.21
C GLY A 224 6.45 11.73 -14.22
N PRO A 225 6.98 11.25 -15.36
CA PRO A 225 6.22 10.41 -16.27
C PRO A 225 5.75 9.16 -15.51
N PRO A 226 4.48 8.76 -15.64
CA PRO A 226 3.92 7.79 -14.74
C PRO A 226 4.49 6.39 -15.05
N ILE A 227 5.01 5.71 -14.03
CA ILE A 227 5.41 4.29 -14.07
C ILE A 227 4.24 3.35 -14.42
N LYS A 228 3.00 3.87 -14.28
CA LYS A 228 1.75 3.25 -14.66
C LYS A 228 1.05 4.15 -15.68
N ALA A 229 0.95 3.70 -16.93
CA ALA A 229 0.32 4.46 -17.99
C ALA A 229 -1.07 3.90 -18.30
N GLN A 230 -2.01 4.79 -18.60
CA GLN A 230 -3.33 4.44 -19.09
C GLN A 230 -3.56 5.10 -20.45
N VAL A 231 -3.72 4.28 -21.48
CA VAL A 231 -4.15 4.69 -22.82
C VAL A 231 -5.65 4.49 -22.91
N ASN A 232 -6.39 5.57 -23.12
CA ASN A 232 -7.84 5.56 -23.32
C ASN A 232 -8.29 6.94 -23.83
N THR A 233 -9.58 7.10 -24.09
CA THR A 233 -10.18 8.36 -24.55
C THR A 233 -10.06 9.56 -23.60
N ARG A 234 -9.61 9.36 -22.35
CA ARG A 234 -9.54 10.37 -21.28
C ARG A 234 -8.14 10.61 -20.68
N ALA A 235 -7.15 9.82 -21.05
CA ALA A 235 -5.80 9.85 -20.49
C ALA A 235 -4.75 10.01 -21.59
N LEU A 236 -3.89 9.03 -21.83
CA LEU A 236 -2.89 9.10 -22.90
C LEU A 236 -3.54 8.75 -24.26
N PRO A 237 -3.22 9.49 -25.33
CA PRO A 237 -3.83 9.33 -26.64
C PRO A 237 -3.18 8.23 -27.49
N SER A 238 -2.11 7.58 -27.05
CA SER A 238 -1.46 6.51 -27.81
C SER A 238 -0.53 5.66 -26.94
N VAL A 239 -0.12 4.49 -27.45
CA VAL A 239 0.85 3.60 -26.80
C VAL A 239 2.26 4.21 -26.83
N GLU A 240 2.60 4.94 -27.90
CA GLU A 240 3.86 5.69 -28.02
C GLU A 240 3.98 6.75 -26.92
N ALA A 241 2.89 7.44 -26.58
CA ALA A 241 2.90 8.44 -25.51
C ALA A 241 3.11 7.82 -24.11
N ALA A 242 2.82 6.52 -23.95
CA ALA A 242 3.07 5.78 -22.72
C ALA A 242 4.50 5.21 -22.65
N ALA A 243 5.17 5.03 -23.80
CA ALA A 243 6.43 4.30 -23.89
C ALA A 243 7.60 5.08 -23.28
N HIS A 244 8.12 4.60 -22.16
CA HIS A 244 9.37 5.05 -21.58
C HIS A 244 10.07 3.90 -20.81
N PRO A 245 11.40 3.97 -20.56
CA PRO A 245 12.15 2.88 -19.94
C PRO A 245 11.72 2.50 -18.50
N GLU A 246 11.07 3.42 -17.79
CA GLU A 246 10.63 3.21 -16.40
C GLU A 246 9.19 2.64 -16.33
N LEU A 247 8.56 2.34 -17.46
CA LEU A 247 7.16 1.91 -17.53
C LEU A 247 7.05 0.48 -17.00
N GLU A 248 6.28 0.29 -15.92
CA GLU A 248 6.05 -1.02 -15.33
C GLU A 248 4.68 -1.60 -15.70
N VAL A 249 3.67 -0.73 -15.83
CA VAL A 249 2.28 -1.13 -16.07
C VAL A 249 1.67 -0.31 -17.20
N LEU A 250 1.13 -1.00 -18.21
CA LEU A 250 0.32 -0.42 -19.26
C LEU A 250 -1.12 -0.93 -19.19
N GLY A 251 -2.08 0.00 -19.13
CA GLY A 251 -3.50 -0.27 -19.33
C GLY A 251 -4.04 0.38 -20.60
N ILE A 252 -4.68 -0.41 -21.46
CA ILE A 252 -5.45 0.06 -22.61
C ILE A 252 -6.93 -0.08 -22.24
N GLY A 253 -7.58 1.05 -22.02
CA GLY A 253 -8.97 1.15 -21.60
C GLY A 253 -9.91 1.29 -22.80
N VAL A 254 -11.10 1.84 -22.56
CA VAL A 254 -12.06 2.15 -23.63
C VAL A 254 -11.39 3.02 -24.69
N TRP A 255 -11.52 2.59 -25.95
CA TRP A 255 -10.89 3.20 -27.11
C TRP A 255 -11.89 3.21 -28.27
N ASP A 256 -12.08 4.39 -28.86
CA ASP A 256 -13.06 4.61 -29.94
C ASP A 256 -12.37 4.84 -31.31
N GLY A 257 -11.03 4.78 -31.35
CA GLY A 257 -10.22 4.97 -32.56
C GLY A 257 -9.78 3.65 -33.19
N GLU A 258 -8.87 3.75 -34.16
CA GLU A 258 -8.23 2.57 -34.76
C GLU A 258 -7.55 1.70 -33.68
N PRO A 259 -7.63 0.36 -33.79
CA PRO A 259 -6.95 -0.54 -32.89
C PRO A 259 -5.45 -0.22 -32.75
N LEU A 260 -4.93 -0.38 -31.53
CA LEU A 260 -3.58 0.04 -31.14
C LEU A 260 -2.59 -1.12 -31.27
N GLY A 261 -1.40 -0.83 -31.79
CA GLY A 261 -0.26 -1.75 -31.77
C GLY A 261 0.58 -1.60 -30.50
N LEU A 262 1.28 -2.67 -30.11
CA LEU A 262 2.15 -2.75 -28.94
C LEU A 262 3.63 -2.54 -29.27
N ALA A 263 3.98 -2.39 -30.55
CA ALA A 263 5.36 -2.15 -31.00
C ALA A 263 6.12 -1.04 -30.21
N PRO A 264 5.51 0.09 -29.81
CA PRO A 264 6.24 1.14 -29.07
C PRO A 264 6.70 0.73 -27.67
N VAL A 265 6.09 -0.29 -27.08
CA VAL A 265 6.41 -0.78 -25.73
C VAL A 265 7.16 -2.11 -25.74
N ALA A 266 7.46 -2.65 -26.92
CA ALA A 266 8.31 -3.83 -27.07
C ALA A 266 9.73 -3.54 -26.57
N GLY A 267 10.33 -4.51 -25.87
CA GLY A 267 11.69 -4.40 -25.33
C GLY A 267 11.86 -3.41 -24.17
N LEU A 268 10.77 -2.86 -23.59
CA LEU A 268 10.88 -2.01 -22.41
C LEU A 268 11.36 -2.83 -21.20
N PRO A 269 12.44 -2.41 -20.52
CA PRO A 269 13.16 -3.26 -19.58
C PRO A 269 12.41 -3.52 -18.26
N ARG A 270 11.37 -2.73 -17.97
CA ARG A 270 10.61 -2.81 -16.72
C ARG A 270 9.15 -3.16 -16.92
N LEU A 271 8.67 -3.25 -18.16
CA LEU A 271 7.27 -3.55 -18.43
C LEU A 271 6.97 -4.97 -17.95
N ARG A 272 5.97 -5.11 -17.09
CA ARG A 272 5.62 -6.39 -16.46
C ARG A 272 4.12 -6.68 -16.48
N THR A 273 3.30 -5.67 -16.72
CA THR A 273 1.84 -5.81 -16.78
C THR A 273 1.29 -5.08 -18.00
N LEU A 274 0.56 -5.82 -18.83
CA LEU A 274 -0.30 -5.29 -19.87
C LEU A 274 -1.75 -5.67 -19.57
N THR A 275 -2.66 -4.71 -19.69
CA THR A 275 -4.10 -4.97 -19.72
C THR A 275 -4.72 -4.25 -20.89
N ALA A 276 -5.62 -4.91 -21.61
CA ALA A 276 -6.28 -4.32 -22.77
C ALA A 276 -7.77 -4.66 -22.77
N HIS A 277 -8.60 -3.65 -23.06
CA HIS A 277 -10.03 -3.86 -23.28
C HIS A 277 -10.25 -4.67 -24.57
N PRO A 278 -11.26 -5.55 -24.63
CA PRO A 278 -11.55 -6.30 -25.86
C PRO A 278 -11.73 -5.38 -27.08
N GLY A 279 -11.14 -5.77 -28.21
CA GLY A 279 -11.22 -5.03 -29.48
C GLY A 279 -10.31 -3.81 -29.60
N THR A 280 -9.48 -3.52 -28.60
CA THR A 280 -8.59 -2.33 -28.61
C THR A 280 -7.21 -2.59 -29.24
N LEU A 281 -6.82 -3.85 -29.42
CA LEU A 281 -5.53 -4.23 -30.00
C LEU A 281 -5.66 -4.51 -31.50
N ALA A 282 -4.70 -4.02 -32.28
CA ALA A 282 -4.62 -4.26 -33.72
C ALA A 282 -4.37 -5.74 -34.05
N ASP A 283 -3.50 -6.40 -33.28
CA ASP A 283 -3.28 -7.83 -33.35
C ASP A 283 -3.17 -8.42 -31.93
N PRO A 284 -4.13 -9.26 -31.49
CA PRO A 284 -4.05 -9.94 -30.20
C PRO A 284 -2.81 -10.83 -30.03
N LEU A 285 -2.17 -11.30 -31.11
CA LEU A 285 -0.95 -12.12 -31.04
C LEU A 285 0.26 -11.32 -30.55
N GLU A 286 0.25 -9.99 -30.66
CA GLU A 286 1.30 -9.13 -30.09
C GLU A 286 1.39 -9.29 -28.57
N VAL A 287 0.30 -9.66 -27.90
CA VAL A 287 0.29 -9.96 -26.46
C VAL A 287 1.17 -11.16 -26.14
N ALA A 288 1.13 -12.20 -26.98
CA ALA A 288 1.94 -13.40 -26.77
C ALA A 288 3.42 -13.11 -27.00
N ALA A 289 3.76 -12.29 -28.00
CA ALA A 289 5.14 -11.86 -28.24
C ALA A 289 5.68 -11.04 -27.06
N LEU A 290 4.91 -10.07 -26.59
CA LEU A 290 5.30 -9.25 -25.43
C LEU A 290 5.41 -10.08 -24.15
N ALA A 291 4.51 -11.05 -23.95
CA ALA A 291 4.59 -11.95 -22.80
C ALA A 291 5.85 -12.82 -22.84
N ASP A 292 6.28 -13.30 -24.00
CA ASP A 292 7.52 -14.07 -24.15
C ASP A 292 8.76 -13.21 -23.84
N GLU A 293 8.76 -11.91 -24.22
CA GLU A 293 9.81 -10.96 -23.83
C GLU A 293 9.88 -10.78 -22.31
N ILE A 294 8.73 -10.60 -21.67
CA ILE A 294 8.65 -10.49 -20.20
C ILE A 294 9.14 -11.78 -19.55
N LEU A 295 8.77 -12.96 -20.05
CA LEU A 295 9.23 -14.24 -19.51
C LEU A 295 10.76 -14.39 -19.65
N ALA A 296 11.33 -13.96 -20.77
CA ALA A 296 12.77 -13.98 -21.01
C ALA A 296 13.55 -13.10 -20.02
N LEU A 297 13.01 -11.93 -19.60
CA LEU A 297 13.64 -11.09 -18.58
C LEU A 297 13.82 -11.81 -17.22
N TRP A 298 13.09 -12.89 -16.98
CA TRP A 298 13.09 -13.67 -15.73
C TRP A 298 13.55 -15.12 -15.95
N ASP A 299 14.24 -15.40 -17.06
CA ASP A 299 14.72 -16.73 -17.47
C ASP A 299 13.62 -17.81 -17.46
N ARG A 300 12.42 -17.45 -17.95
CA ARG A 300 11.26 -18.36 -18.06
C ARG A 300 11.04 -18.82 -19.50
N PRO A 301 10.53 -20.06 -19.68
CA PRO A 301 10.23 -20.57 -21.02
C PRO A 301 9.09 -19.77 -21.67
N PRO A 302 9.07 -19.66 -23.02
CA PRO A 302 8.00 -18.96 -23.73
C PRO A 302 6.67 -19.70 -23.63
N ILE A 303 5.58 -18.98 -23.89
CA ILE A 303 4.23 -19.51 -23.94
C ILE A 303 4.12 -20.48 -25.12
N THR A 304 3.63 -21.69 -24.85
CA THR A 304 3.31 -22.66 -25.90
C THR A 304 2.11 -22.17 -26.70
N ARG A 305 2.30 -22.01 -28.02
CA ARG A 305 1.23 -21.58 -28.94
C ARG A 305 0.73 -22.79 -29.72
N THR A 306 -0.58 -23.04 -29.64
CA THR A 306 -1.25 -24.09 -30.40
C THR A 306 -2.14 -23.42 -31.44
N SER A 307 -1.84 -23.60 -32.72
CA SER A 307 -2.77 -23.20 -33.79
C SER A 307 -3.95 -24.16 -33.81
N LEU A 308 -5.16 -23.62 -33.79
CA LEU A 308 -6.38 -24.38 -34.01
C LEU A 308 -6.88 -24.08 -35.42
N ASP A 309 -6.69 -25.02 -36.32
CA ASP A 309 -7.25 -24.92 -37.67
C ASP A 309 -8.71 -25.39 -37.62
N GLY A 310 -9.64 -24.46 -37.80
CA GLY A 310 -11.06 -24.75 -37.91
C GLY A 310 -11.63 -24.11 -39.16
N THR A 311 -12.18 -24.91 -40.07
CA THR A 311 -13.09 -24.38 -41.10
C THR A 311 -14.37 -23.92 -40.41
N PRO A 312 -14.77 -22.64 -40.50
CA PRO A 312 -16.06 -22.23 -40.00
C PRO A 312 -17.12 -23.04 -40.76
N GLY A 313 -17.81 -23.94 -40.04
CA GLY A 313 -18.90 -24.72 -40.61
C GLY A 313 -19.93 -23.76 -41.18
N ARG A 314 -20.32 -23.97 -42.44
CA ARG A 314 -21.46 -23.26 -43.03
C ARG A 314 -22.65 -23.45 -42.09
N ALA A 315 -23.17 -22.33 -41.57
CA ALA A 315 -24.49 -22.31 -40.98
C ALA A 315 -25.48 -22.80 -42.05
N GLY A 316 -26.13 -23.92 -41.78
CA GLY A 316 -27.27 -24.42 -42.56
C GLY A 316 -28.57 -23.78 -42.08
#